data_AF-A0A658IB02-F1
#
_entry.id   AF-A0A658IB02-F1
#
_cell.length_a   1.000
_cell.length_b   1.000
_cell.length_c   1.000
_cell.angle_alpha   90.00
_cell.angle_beta   90.00
_cell.angle_gamma   90.00
#
_symmetry.space_group_name_H-M   'P 1'
#
loop_
_entity.id
_entity.type
_entity.pdbx_description
1 polymer ?
#
loop_
_entity_poly.entity_id
_entity_poly.type
_entity_poly.pdbx_seq_one_letter_code
_entity_poly.pdbx_strand_id
1 'polypeptide(L)'
;LLEWAGGQLSITLNLGNFLQLTDDPLYFEAYLQSLQIAGISTICCLLLGYPLAWAVAHSKPSTRNILLLLVILPSWTSFLIRVYAWMGILKNNGVLNNVLLWLGAIDQPLTILHTNLAVYIGIVYAYLPFMVLPIYTALTRIDYSLVEASLDLGARPLKTFFSIIV
;
A
#
# COMPACT_ATOMS: atom_id res chain seq x y z
N LEU A 1 -24.21 20.79 23.22
CA LEU A 1 -24.10 20.82 24.70
C LEU A 1 -25.51 20.89 25.25
N LEU A 2 -25.86 20.00 26.19
CA LEU A 2 -27.18 19.94 26.82
C LEU A 2 -27.10 20.64 28.17
N GLU A 3 -27.81 21.76 28.33
CA GLU A 3 -27.92 22.46 29.60
C GLU A 3 -29.37 22.41 30.08
N TRP A 4 -29.56 22.03 31.34
CA TRP A 4 -30.86 21.97 32.01
C TRP A 4 -30.88 23.04 33.10
N ALA A 5 -31.68 24.09 32.91
CA ALA A 5 -31.80 25.19 33.87
C ALA A 5 -33.23 25.74 33.88
N GLY A 6 -33.79 25.99 35.07
CA GLY A 6 -35.09 26.66 35.23
C GLY A 6 -36.32 25.89 34.70
N GLY A 7 -36.25 24.57 34.53
CA GLY A 7 -37.34 23.77 33.95
C GLY A 7 -37.40 23.79 32.42
N GLN A 8 -36.41 24.37 31.75
CA GLN A 8 -36.21 24.29 30.31
C GLN A 8 -34.95 23.48 29.97
N LEU A 9 -35.08 22.60 28.97
CA LEU A 9 -33.97 21.90 28.35
C LEU A 9 -33.48 22.73 27.16
N SER A 10 -32.25 23.24 27.23
CA SER A 10 -31.60 23.93 26.11
C SER A 10 -30.67 22.97 25.37
N ILE A 11 -30.94 22.76 24.09
CA ILE A 11 -30.12 21.94 23.19
C ILE A 11 -29.36 22.88 22.24
N THR A 12 -28.08 23.12 22.52
CA THR A 12 -27.23 23.92 21.63
C THR A 12 -26.50 23.01 20.64
N LEU A 13 -26.92 23.06 19.37
CA LEU A 13 -26.28 22.40 18.23
C LEU A 13 -25.32 23.38 17.55
N ASN A 14 -24.01 23.08 17.59
CA ASN A 14 -23.02 23.85 16.86
C ASN A 14 -22.70 23.17 15.52
N LEU A 15 -23.40 23.59 14.47
CA LEU A 15 -23.19 23.13 13.09
C LEU A 15 -22.10 23.93 12.36
N GLY A 16 -21.61 25.03 12.95
CA GLY A 16 -20.60 25.90 12.35
C GLY A 16 -19.28 25.18 12.07
N ASN A 17 -18.88 24.24 12.94
CA ASN A 17 -17.69 23.41 12.74
C ASN A 17 -17.79 22.51 11.50
N PHE A 18 -19.00 22.10 11.11
CA PHE A 18 -19.21 21.28 9.90
C PHE A 18 -19.25 22.14 8.64
N LEU A 19 -19.74 23.37 8.72
CA LEU A 19 -19.68 24.33 7.61
C LEU A 19 -18.24 24.74 7.28
N GLN A 20 -17.36 24.79 8.28
CA GLN A 20 -15.92 25.02 8.06
C GLN A 20 -15.25 23.95 7.18
N LEU A 21 -15.76 22.71 7.18
CA LEU A 21 -15.24 21.64 6.30
C LEU A 21 -15.51 21.91 4.83
N THR A 22 -16.57 22.67 4.50
CA THR A 22 -16.95 23.00 3.12
C THR A 22 -16.42 24.35 2.67
N ASP A 23 -16.24 25.29 3.60
CA ASP A 23 -15.87 26.67 3.29
C ASP A 23 -14.35 26.89 3.22
N ASP A 24 -13.55 26.08 3.92
CA ASP A 24 -12.08 26.22 3.92
C ASP A 24 -11.43 25.29 2.87
N PRO A 25 -10.78 25.86 1.83
CA PRO A 25 -10.09 25.10 0.78
C PRO A 25 -9.03 24.14 1.33
N LEU A 26 -8.43 24.43 2.50
CA LEU A 26 -7.41 23.60 3.11
C LEU A 26 -7.91 22.18 3.41
N TYR A 27 -9.14 22.05 3.92
CA TYR A 27 -9.71 20.73 4.22
C TYR A 27 -9.98 19.94 2.95
N PHE A 28 -10.47 20.61 1.90
CA PHE A 28 -10.72 19.97 0.62
C PHE A 28 -9.42 19.50 -0.04
N GLU A 29 -8.38 20.33 -0.03
CA GLU A 29 -7.05 19.99 -0.54
C GLU A 29 -6.42 18.84 0.23
N ALA A 30 -6.46 18.86 1.56
CA ALA A 30 -5.93 17.78 2.39
C ALA A 30 -6.68 16.45 2.14
N TYR A 31 -7.99 16.51 1.94
CA TYR A 31 -8.80 15.34 1.59
C TYR A 31 -8.40 14.78 0.22
N LEU A 32 -8.26 15.65 -0.79
CA LEU A 32 -7.86 15.24 -2.13
C LEU A 32 -6.45 14.65 -2.14
N GLN A 33 -5.51 15.26 -1.40
CA GLN A 33 -4.16 14.71 -1.23
C GLN A 33 -4.19 13.33 -0.57
N SER A 34 -5.03 13.14 0.45
CA SER A 34 -5.19 11.83 1.10
C SER A 34 -5.71 10.78 0.12
N LEU A 35 -6.71 11.13 -0.70
CA LEU A 35 -7.26 10.24 -1.73
C LEU A 35 -6.23 9.92 -2.81
N GLN A 36 -5.48 10.92 -3.27
CA GLN A 36 -4.38 10.74 -4.22
C GLN A 36 -3.31 9.81 -3.65
N ILE A 37 -2.94 10.01 -2.38
CA ILE A 37 -1.93 9.18 -1.74
C ILE A 37 -2.40 7.73 -1.60
N ALA A 38 -3.64 7.53 -1.19
CA ALA A 38 -4.25 6.20 -1.12
C ALA A 38 -4.28 5.54 -2.50
N GLY A 39 -4.79 6.22 -3.52
CA GLY A 39 -4.90 5.68 -4.88
C GLY A 39 -3.56 5.28 -5.49
N ILE A 40 -2.56 6.16 -5.43
CA ILE A 40 -1.22 5.88 -5.96
C ILE A 40 -0.59 4.71 -5.20
N SER A 41 -0.69 4.71 -3.87
CA SER A 41 -0.10 3.64 -3.05
C SER A 41 -0.78 2.30 -3.30
N THR A 42 -2.11 2.27 -3.48
CA THR A 42 -2.85 1.05 -3.84
C THR A 42 -2.38 0.49 -5.19
N ILE A 43 -2.22 1.34 -6.20
CA ILE A 43 -1.72 0.91 -7.51
C ILE A 43 -0.29 0.35 -7.37
N CYS A 44 0.59 1.03 -6.64
CA CYS A 44 1.96 0.56 -6.40
C CYS A 44 1.97 -0.79 -5.66
N CYS A 45 1.15 -0.94 -4.61
CA CYS A 45 0.97 -2.19 -3.89
C CYS A 45 0.47 -3.30 -4.80
N LEU A 46 -0.48 -3.03 -5.70
CA LEU A 46 -1.00 -4.03 -6.63
C LEU A 46 0.06 -4.44 -7.65
N LEU A 47 0.78 -3.48 -8.24
CA LEU A 47 1.83 -3.73 -9.23
C LEU A 47 3.00 -4.54 -8.67
N LEU A 48 3.34 -4.36 -7.40
CA LEU A 48 4.40 -5.13 -6.74
C LEU A 48 3.88 -6.42 -6.09
N GLY A 49 2.70 -6.35 -5.49
CA GLY A 49 2.08 -7.45 -4.74
C GLY A 49 1.56 -8.55 -5.64
N TYR A 50 1.04 -8.23 -6.84
CA TYR A 50 0.55 -9.24 -7.77
C TYR A 50 1.66 -10.15 -8.30
N PRO A 51 2.79 -9.65 -8.85
CA PRO A 51 3.90 -10.51 -9.27
C PRO A 51 4.46 -11.34 -8.12
N LEU A 52 4.56 -10.75 -6.92
CA LEU A 52 5.03 -11.46 -5.74
C LEU A 52 4.06 -12.59 -5.36
N ALA A 53 2.76 -12.32 -5.28
CA ALA A 53 1.73 -13.33 -4.99
C ALA A 53 1.72 -14.44 -6.04
N TRP A 54 1.87 -14.07 -7.32
CA TRP A 54 1.97 -15.02 -8.43
C TRP A 54 3.21 -15.91 -8.30
N ALA A 55 4.38 -15.35 -8.02
CA ALA A 55 5.60 -16.13 -7.82
C ALA A 55 5.46 -17.10 -6.62
N VAL A 56 4.82 -16.66 -5.55
CA VAL A 56 4.56 -17.51 -4.37
C VAL A 56 3.55 -18.61 -4.70
N ALA A 57 2.47 -18.31 -5.42
CA ALA A 57 1.43 -19.29 -5.79
C ALA A 57 1.97 -20.42 -6.69
N HIS A 58 2.90 -20.11 -7.59
CA HIS A 58 3.53 -21.09 -8.50
C HIS A 58 4.78 -21.77 -7.94
N SER A 59 5.21 -21.39 -6.74
CA SER A 59 6.35 -22.03 -6.09
C SER A 59 6.03 -23.44 -5.59
N LYS A 60 7.08 -24.26 -5.44
CA LYS A 60 6.99 -25.63 -4.90
C LYS A 60 6.34 -25.62 -3.51
N PRO A 61 5.57 -26.66 -3.13
CA PRO A 61 4.90 -26.72 -1.83
C PRO A 61 5.83 -26.48 -0.63
N SER A 62 7.07 -26.97 -0.70
CA SER A 62 8.07 -26.81 0.37
C SER A 62 8.58 -25.37 0.53
N THR A 63 8.68 -24.61 -0.57
CA THR A 63 9.16 -23.21 -0.54
C THR A 63 8.04 -22.21 -0.30
N ARG A 64 6.80 -22.57 -0.64
CA ARG A 64 5.64 -21.67 -0.59
C ARG A 64 5.41 -21.06 0.79
N ASN A 65 5.41 -21.92 1.82
CA ASN A 65 5.19 -21.47 3.20
C ASN A 65 6.34 -20.56 3.68
N ILE A 66 7.57 -20.83 3.26
CA ILE A 66 8.74 -20.01 3.59
C ILE A 66 8.62 -18.63 2.94
N LEU A 67 8.26 -18.57 1.66
CA LEU A 67 8.08 -17.30 0.95
C LEU A 67 6.94 -16.47 1.55
N LEU A 68 5.79 -17.09 1.87
CA LEU A 68 4.70 -16.41 2.57
C LEU A 68 5.14 -15.88 3.93
N LEU A 69 5.90 -16.68 4.69
CA LEU A 69 6.45 -16.26 5.97
C LEU A 69 7.37 -15.06 5.79
N LEU A 70 8.26 -15.04 4.79
CA LEU A 70 9.14 -13.90 4.51
C LEU A 70 8.37 -12.63 4.16
N VAL A 71 7.25 -12.75 3.44
CA VAL A 71 6.38 -11.60 3.11
C VAL A 71 5.68 -11.05 4.37
N ILE A 72 5.25 -11.93 5.27
CA ILE A 72 4.51 -11.53 6.49
C ILE A 72 5.47 -11.08 7.60
N LEU A 73 6.68 -11.63 7.66
CA LEU A 73 7.71 -11.37 8.67
C LEU A 73 7.88 -9.88 9.02
N PRO A 74 8.05 -8.94 8.06
CA PRO A 74 8.19 -7.53 8.38
C PRO A 74 6.96 -6.94 9.10
N SER A 75 5.78 -7.50 8.88
CA SER A 75 4.51 -7.01 9.44
C SER A 75 4.39 -7.21 10.94
N TRP A 76 5.08 -8.19 11.53
CA TRP A 76 5.00 -8.53 12.95
C TRP A 76 5.75 -7.55 13.87
N THR A 77 6.61 -6.70 13.32
CA THR A 77 7.30 -5.66 14.10
C THR A 77 6.42 -4.42 14.33
N SER A 78 6.75 -3.61 15.34
CA SER A 78 6.01 -2.37 15.62
C SER A 78 6.08 -1.39 14.44
N PHE A 79 4.92 -0.84 14.06
CA PHE A 79 4.82 0.13 12.98
C PHE A 79 5.75 1.34 13.19
N LEU A 80 5.82 1.87 14.41
CA LEU A 80 6.68 3.02 14.73
C LEU A 80 8.17 2.70 14.53
N ILE A 81 8.61 1.50 14.93
CA ILE A 81 10.01 1.09 14.75
C ILE A 81 10.36 1.03 13.26
N ARG A 82 9.44 0.49 12.43
CA ARG A 82 9.63 0.45 10.97
C ARG A 82 9.69 1.84 10.36
N VAL A 83 8.85 2.78 10.83
CA VAL A 83 8.89 4.17 10.39
C VAL A 83 10.24 4.80 10.73
N TYR A 84 10.74 4.64 11.95
CA TYR A 84 12.06 5.17 12.32
C TYR A 84 13.20 4.55 11.52
N ALA A 85 13.13 3.24 11.22
CA ALA A 85 14.10 2.58 10.35
C ALA A 85 14.09 3.20 8.95
N TRP A 86 12.91 3.39 8.33
CA TRP A 86 12.78 4.06 7.05
C TRP A 86 13.23 5.52 7.07
N MET A 87 12.93 6.26 8.15
CA MET A 87 13.46 7.62 8.32
C MET A 87 14.99 7.63 8.33
N GLY A 88 15.61 6.67 9.02
CA GLY A 88 17.06 6.51 9.04
C GLY A 88 17.67 6.13 7.68
N ILE A 89 16.95 5.37 6.86
CA ILE A 89 17.37 4.97 5.51
C ILE A 89 17.25 6.13 4.51
N LEU A 90 16.13 6.88 4.56
CA LEU A 90 15.75 7.89 3.56
C LEU A 90 16.29 9.30 3.86
N LYS A 91 16.86 9.54 5.04
CA LYS A 91 17.52 10.81 5.36
C LYS A 91 18.68 11.11 4.39
N ASN A 92 19.07 12.38 4.29
CA ASN A 92 20.12 12.81 3.36
C ASN A 92 21.47 12.10 3.59
N ASN A 93 21.86 11.86 4.85
CA ASN A 93 23.05 11.06 5.20
C ASN A 93 22.70 9.60 5.56
N GLY A 94 21.60 9.09 5.01
CA GLY A 94 21.06 7.77 5.26
C GLY A 94 21.73 6.69 4.41
N VAL A 95 21.37 5.44 4.71
CA VAL A 95 21.94 4.27 4.01
C VAL A 95 21.69 4.34 2.51
N LEU A 96 20.49 4.75 2.08
CA LEU A 96 20.15 4.81 0.65
C LEU A 96 21.06 5.78 -0.11
N ASN A 97 21.17 7.01 0.38
CA ASN A 97 22.01 8.03 -0.26
C ASN A 97 23.49 7.65 -0.25
N ASN A 98 23.99 7.11 0.86
CA ASN A 98 25.39 6.67 0.95
C ASN A 98 25.71 5.55 -0.04
N VAL A 99 24.80 4.58 -0.22
CA VAL A 99 24.98 3.50 -1.21
C VAL A 99 24.91 4.04 -2.64
N LEU A 100 23.96 4.92 -2.95
CA LEU A 100 23.83 5.52 -4.29
C LEU A 100 25.05 6.37 -4.67
N LEU A 101 25.57 7.16 -3.73
CA LEU A 101 26.81 7.93 -3.91
C LEU A 101 28.02 7.01 -4.09
N TRP A 102 28.12 5.96 -3.28
CA TRP A 102 29.21 4.99 -3.38
C TRP A 102 29.22 4.24 -4.73
N LEU A 103 28.04 3.94 -5.28
CA LEU A 103 27.89 3.35 -6.62
C LEU A 103 28.14 4.35 -7.76
N GLY A 104 28.29 5.65 -7.48
CA GLY A 104 28.38 6.69 -8.49
C GLY A 104 27.08 6.92 -9.28
N ALA A 105 25.93 6.50 -8.73
CA ALA A 105 24.64 6.63 -9.39
C ALA A 105 24.03 8.04 -9.25
N ILE A 106 24.46 8.79 -8.24
CA ILE A 106 24.08 10.19 -7.97
C ILE A 106 25.31 10.99 -7.56
N ASP A 107 25.33 12.29 -7.88
CA ASP A 107 26.41 13.21 -7.47
C ASP A 107 26.13 13.93 -6.14
N GLN A 108 24.85 14.04 -5.78
CA GLN A 108 24.39 14.74 -4.57
C GLN A 108 23.27 13.95 -3.86
N PRO A 109 23.16 14.03 -2.52
CA PRO A 109 22.13 13.31 -1.78
C PRO A 109 20.71 13.71 -2.21
N LEU A 110 19.85 12.71 -2.40
CA LEU A 110 18.42 12.89 -2.66
C LEU A 110 17.68 13.26 -1.37
N THR A 111 16.93 14.36 -1.40
CA THR A 111 16.07 14.81 -0.29
C THR A 111 14.72 14.12 -0.33
N ILE A 112 14.68 12.85 0.09
CA ILE A 112 13.45 12.03 0.04
C ILE A 112 12.67 12.16 1.34
N LEU A 113 13.35 12.11 2.49
CA LEU A 113 12.73 12.30 3.80
C LEU A 113 12.05 13.68 3.84
N HIS A 114 10.76 13.72 4.21
CA HIS A 114 9.86 14.89 4.16
C HIS A 114 9.17 15.20 2.81
N THR A 115 9.19 14.26 1.86
CA THR A 115 8.40 14.38 0.61
C THR A 115 7.28 13.35 0.54
N ASN A 116 6.32 13.54 -0.39
CA ASN A 116 5.29 12.55 -0.69
C ASN A 116 5.89 11.20 -1.12
N LEU A 117 7.08 11.19 -1.71
CA LEU A 117 7.76 9.95 -2.10
C LEU A 117 8.09 9.08 -0.87
N ALA A 118 8.57 9.70 0.23
CA ALA A 118 8.79 8.96 1.47
C ALA A 118 7.49 8.38 2.04
N VAL A 119 6.39 9.12 1.92
CA VAL A 119 5.05 8.66 2.34
C VAL A 119 4.63 7.44 1.52
N TYR A 120 4.78 7.49 0.19
CA TYR A 120 4.47 6.35 -0.70
C TYR A 120 5.30 5.12 -0.35
N ILE A 121 6.61 5.27 -0.17
CA ILE A 121 7.51 4.15 0.21
C ILE A 121 7.03 3.53 1.52
N GLY A 122 6.74 4.35 2.53
CA GLY A 122 6.27 3.88 3.84
C GLY A 122 4.95 3.13 3.77
N ILE A 123 3.96 3.67 3.05
CA ILE A 123 2.63 3.04 2.88
C ILE A 123 2.77 1.74 2.09
N VAL A 124 3.46 1.75 0.95
CA VAL A 124 3.62 0.55 0.12
C VAL A 124 4.28 -0.55 0.93
N TYR A 125 5.39 -0.27 1.61
CA TYR A 125 6.04 -1.25 2.47
C TYR A 125 5.13 -1.79 3.59
N ALA A 126 4.34 -0.92 4.23
CA ALA A 126 3.46 -1.31 5.33
C ALA A 126 2.28 -2.19 4.87
N TYR A 127 1.73 -1.93 3.68
CA TYR A 127 0.52 -2.58 3.20
C TYR A 127 0.75 -3.70 2.16
N LEU A 128 1.95 -3.82 1.59
CA LEU A 128 2.26 -4.83 0.59
C LEU A 128 1.96 -6.27 1.05
N PRO A 129 2.26 -6.69 2.30
CA PRO A 129 1.88 -8.02 2.77
C PRO A 129 0.36 -8.24 2.74
N PHE A 130 -0.42 -7.23 3.14
CA PHE A 130 -1.89 -7.29 3.12
C PHE A 130 -2.47 -7.32 1.70
N MET A 131 -1.77 -6.79 0.70
CA MET A 131 -2.14 -6.93 -0.71
C MET A 131 -1.82 -8.34 -1.24
N VAL A 132 -0.66 -8.89 -0.87
CA VAL A 132 -0.17 -10.20 -1.38
C VAL A 132 -1.05 -11.35 -0.91
N LEU A 133 -1.45 -11.36 0.36
CA LEU A 133 -2.21 -12.47 0.97
C LEU A 133 -3.50 -12.83 0.22
N PRO A 134 -4.45 -11.91 -0.01
CA PRO A 134 -5.70 -12.22 -0.71
C PRO A 134 -5.48 -12.57 -2.19
N ILE A 135 -4.50 -11.94 -2.86
CA ILE A 135 -4.18 -12.29 -4.25
C ILE A 135 -3.62 -13.71 -4.31
N TYR A 136 -2.71 -14.08 -3.41
CA TYR A 136 -2.17 -15.43 -3.31
C TYR A 136 -3.26 -16.49 -3.07
N THR A 137 -4.20 -16.22 -2.16
CA THR A 137 -5.28 -17.18 -1.87
C THR A 137 -6.24 -17.33 -3.03
N ALA A 138 -6.48 -16.26 -3.82
CA ALA A 138 -7.24 -16.34 -5.05
C ALA A 138 -6.50 -17.16 -6.11
N LEU A 139 -5.22 -16.87 -6.36
CA LEU A 139 -4.42 -17.55 -7.38
C LEU A 139 -4.26 -19.04 -7.13
N THR A 140 -4.11 -19.46 -5.87
CA THR A 140 -3.98 -20.89 -5.52
C THR A 140 -5.27 -21.69 -5.66
N ARG A 141 -6.43 -21.03 -5.81
CA ARG A 141 -7.73 -21.66 -6.04
C ARG A 141 -8.08 -21.80 -7.52
N ILE A 142 -7.32 -21.20 -8.42
CA ILE A 142 -7.56 -21.31 -9.86
C ILE A 142 -7.32 -22.76 -10.30
N ASP A 143 -8.31 -23.34 -10.95
CA ASP A 143 -8.15 -24.63 -11.63
C ASP A 143 -7.33 -24.43 -12.90
N TYR A 144 -6.11 -24.95 -12.88
CA TYR A 144 -5.16 -24.80 -13.98
C TYR A 144 -5.61 -25.50 -15.26
N SER A 145 -6.53 -26.47 -15.18
CA SER A 145 -7.11 -27.10 -16.37
C SER A 145 -7.89 -26.11 -17.24
N LEU A 146 -8.48 -25.05 -16.65
CA LEU A 146 -9.14 -23.98 -17.39
C LEU A 146 -8.14 -23.12 -18.17
N VAL A 147 -6.95 -22.92 -17.61
CA VAL A 147 -5.85 -22.19 -18.28
C VAL A 147 -5.33 -23.01 -19.46
N GLU A 148 -5.13 -24.31 -19.28
CA GLU A 148 -4.73 -25.25 -20.35
C GLU A 148 -5.78 -25.30 -21.47
N ALA A 149 -7.05 -25.48 -21.14
CA ALA A 149 -8.14 -25.49 -22.12
C ALA A 149 -8.24 -24.19 -22.92
N SER A 150 -7.96 -23.04 -22.30
CA SER A 150 -7.93 -21.75 -23.00
C SER A 150 -6.81 -21.67 -24.04
N LEU A 151 -5.62 -22.13 -23.66
CA LEU A 151 -4.46 -22.16 -24.54
C LEU A 151 -4.68 -23.15 -25.69
N ASP A 152 -5.28 -24.30 -25.42
CA ASP A 152 -5.64 -25.32 -26.42
C ASP A 152 -6.69 -24.82 -27.41
N LEU A 153 -7.64 -23.98 -26.98
CA LEU A 153 -8.61 -23.30 -27.85
C LEU A 153 -7.99 -22.15 -28.67
N GLY A 154 -6.68 -21.95 -28.60
CA GLY A 154 -5.94 -20.93 -29.37
C GLY A 154 -5.96 -19.53 -28.76
N ALA A 155 -6.34 -19.39 -27.48
CA ALA A 155 -6.23 -18.11 -26.79
C ALA A 155 -4.75 -17.74 -26.58
N ARG A 156 -4.42 -16.47 -26.80
CA ARG A 156 -3.08 -15.95 -26.48
C ARG A 156 -2.91 -15.84 -24.96
N PRO A 157 -1.69 -15.98 -24.41
CA PRO A 157 -1.45 -15.90 -22.96
C PRO A 157 -2.03 -14.66 -22.28
N LEU A 158 -2.01 -13.49 -22.94
CA LEU A 158 -2.62 -12.27 -22.43
C LEU A 158 -4.15 -12.37 -22.33
N LYS A 159 -4.81 -13.02 -23.29
CA LYS A 159 -6.27 -13.24 -23.27
C LYS A 159 -6.63 -14.23 -22.17
N THR A 160 -5.88 -15.32 -22.04
CA THR A 160 -6.06 -16.30 -20.97
C THR A 160 -5.89 -15.67 -19.58
N PHE A 161 -4.89 -14.81 -19.42
CA PHE A 161 -4.66 -14.06 -18.19
C PHE A 161 -5.87 -13.21 -17.78
N PHE A 162 -6.36 -12.33 -18.66
CA PHE A 162 -7.48 -11.42 -18.33
C PHE A 162 -8.85 -12.09 -18.33
N SER A 163 -9.00 -13.29 -18.90
CA SER A 163 -10.32 -13.96 -19.00
C SER A 163 -10.51 -15.09 -17.99
N ILE A 164 -9.43 -15.60 -17.40
CA ILE A 164 -9.46 -16.81 -16.54
C ILE A 164 -8.73 -16.57 -15.21
N ILE A 165 -7.63 -15.81 -15.21
CA ILE A 165 -6.79 -15.62 -14.01
C ILE A 165 -7.19 -14.36 -13.22
N VAL A 166 -7.50 -13.27 -13.93
CA VAL A 166 -8.02 -12.01 -13.37
C VAL A 166 -9.54 -12.02 -13.40
#